data_AF-A0A9P8XS18-F1
#
_entry.id   AF-A0A9P8XS18-F1
#
_cell.length_a   1.000
_cell.length_b   1.000
_cell.length_c   1.000
_cell.angle_alpha   90.00
_cell.angle_beta   90.00
_cell.angle_gamma   90.00
#
_symmetry.space_group_name_H-M   'P 1'
#
loop_
_entity.id
_entity.type
_entity.pdbx_description
1 polymer ?
#
loop_
_entity_poly.entity_id
_entity_poly.type
_entity_poly.pdbx_seq_one_letter_code
_entity_poly.pdbx_strand_id
1 'polypeptide(L)'
;MIGEETGVDFESVHLAGLDMAELRRAAQPGLTPRELVRLGWAAKRGREEEEAMFVRLGQSFDRTISRCEQRIGQVPVETLCWLASRDPGRPAPQPFELKQEARTRERYRAYWRQYLCYCV
;
A
#
# COMPACT_ATOMS: atom_id res chain seq x y z
N MET A 1 32.16 -28.00 -4.37
CA MET A 1 31.61 -26.87 -5.17
C MET A 1 30.12 -26.80 -4.90
N ILE A 2 29.72 -25.99 -3.93
CA ILE A 2 28.52 -25.15 -3.87
C ILE A 2 28.79 -24.28 -2.63
N GLY A 3 29.02 -22.99 -2.86
CA GLY A 3 29.24 -22.01 -1.82
C GLY A 3 27.93 -21.68 -1.14
N GLU A 4 27.95 -21.65 0.19
CA GLU A 4 26.87 -21.15 1.03
C GLU A 4 26.71 -19.64 0.80
N GLU A 5 25.47 -19.26 0.51
CA GLU A 5 25.04 -17.89 0.27
C GLU A 5 25.10 -17.07 1.57
N THR A 6 25.99 -16.07 1.55
CA THR A 6 25.83 -14.73 2.14
C THR A 6 24.80 -14.56 3.26
N GLY A 7 25.20 -14.91 4.48
CA GLY A 7 24.77 -14.17 5.66
C GLY A 7 25.41 -12.78 5.61
N VAL A 8 24.69 -11.79 5.07
CA VAL A 8 25.14 -10.40 5.15
C VAL A 8 24.86 -9.93 6.57
N ASP A 9 25.83 -10.16 7.45
CA ASP A 9 25.90 -9.53 8.75
C ASP A 9 26.07 -8.02 8.53
N PHE A 10 24.94 -7.31 8.50
CA PHE A 10 24.89 -5.85 8.62
C PHE A 10 25.21 -5.43 10.07
N GLU A 11 26.29 -5.96 10.66
CA GLU A 11 26.84 -5.36 11.86
C GLU A 11 27.59 -4.11 11.43
N SER A 12 26.97 -2.95 11.62
CA SER A 12 27.68 -1.68 11.49
C SER A 12 28.95 -1.75 12.34
N VAL A 13 30.10 -1.31 11.81
CA VAL A 13 31.43 -1.36 12.48
C VAL A 13 31.40 -0.81 13.91
N HIS A 14 30.46 0.09 14.21
CA HIS A 14 30.25 0.67 15.54
C HIS A 14 29.58 -0.24 16.58
N LEU A 15 29.04 -1.39 16.18
CA LEU A 15 28.33 -2.33 17.04
C LEU A 15 29.05 -3.69 17.17
N ALA A 16 30.08 -3.93 16.37
CA ALA A 16 30.85 -5.17 16.39
C ALA A 16 31.54 -5.34 17.76
N GLY A 17 31.21 -6.42 18.47
CA GLY A 17 31.80 -6.77 19.77
C GLY A 17 31.05 -6.24 21.00
N LEU A 18 29.94 -5.53 20.83
CA LEU A 18 29.07 -5.13 21.94
C LEU A 18 28.07 -6.25 22.26
N ASP A 19 27.87 -6.56 23.55
CA ASP A 19 26.85 -7.52 23.98
C ASP A 19 25.46 -6.96 23.62
N MET A 20 24.74 -7.67 22.75
CA MET A 20 23.38 -7.31 22.34
C MET A 20 22.42 -7.19 23.53
N ALA A 21 22.67 -7.89 24.64
CA ALA A 21 21.90 -7.76 25.87
C ALA A 21 22.24 -6.48 26.66
N GLU A 22 23.47 -5.99 26.59
CA GLU A 22 23.86 -4.68 27.13
C GLU A 22 23.35 -3.53 26.26
N LEU A 23 23.44 -3.65 24.93
CA LEU A 23 22.85 -2.68 24.01
C LEU A 23 21.34 -2.55 24.21
N ARG A 24 20.63 -3.67 24.37
CA ARG A 24 19.20 -3.66 24.71
C ARG A 24 18.93 -3.04 26.08
N ARG A 25 19.78 -3.27 27.08
CA ARG A 25 19.66 -2.65 28.42
C ARG A 25 19.94 -1.14 28.38
N ALA A 26 20.94 -0.69 27.63
CA ALA A 26 21.28 0.71 27.46
C ALA A 26 20.25 1.46 26.61
N ALA A 27 19.61 0.77 25.66
CA ALA A 27 18.51 1.30 24.86
C ALA A 27 17.18 1.37 25.63
N GLN A 28 17.06 0.69 26.79
CA GLN A 28 15.92 0.89 27.68
C GLN A 28 16.09 2.25 28.36
N PRO A 29 15.19 3.22 28.13
CA PRO A 29 15.26 4.48 28.86
C PRO A 29 14.92 4.18 30.32
N GLY A 30 15.32 5.04 31.26
CA GLY A 30 15.11 4.87 32.71
C GLY A 30 13.64 4.89 33.19
N LEU A 31 12.73 4.29 32.43
CA LEU A 31 11.30 4.16 32.68
C LEU A 31 10.99 3.00 33.62
N THR A 32 9.94 3.18 34.41
CA THR A 32 9.40 2.15 35.28
C THR A 32 8.68 1.06 34.47
N PRO A 33 8.53 -0.17 35.02
CA PRO A 33 7.79 -1.26 34.35
C PRO A 33 6.37 -0.87 33.92
N ARG A 34 5.69 -0.01 34.70
CA ARG A 34 4.35 0.48 34.36
C ARG A 34 4.34 1.37 33.12
N GLU A 35 5.37 2.20 32.96
CA GLU A 35 5.50 3.09 31.80
C GLU A 35 5.87 2.31 30.54
N LEU A 36 6.71 1.29 30.64
CA LEU A 36 7.00 0.37 29.53
C LEU A 36 5.73 -0.33 29.03
N VAL A 37 4.91 -0.85 29.95
CA VAL A 37 3.63 -1.46 29.60
C VAL A 37 2.71 -0.44 28.92
N ARG A 38 2.59 0.78 29.47
CA ARG A 38 1.78 1.85 28.88
C ARG A 38 2.23 2.22 27.47
N LEU A 39 3.53 2.35 27.22
CA LEU A 39 4.10 2.60 25.90
C LEU A 39 3.83 1.45 24.94
N GLY A 40 3.94 0.20 25.40
CA GLY A 40 3.58 -0.98 24.61
C GLY A 40 2.12 -0.96 24.15
N TRP A 41 1.18 -0.63 25.05
CA TRP A 41 -0.23 -0.47 24.72
C TRP A 41 -0.49 0.72 23.79
N ALA A 42 0.18 1.85 24.00
CA ALA A 42 0.05 3.02 23.12
C ALA A 42 0.56 2.71 21.71
N ALA A 43 1.72 2.04 21.59
CA ALA A 43 2.26 1.60 20.31
C ALA A 43 1.36 0.57 19.62
N LYS A 44 0.76 -0.37 20.39
CA LYS A 44 -0.21 -1.32 19.85
C LYS A 44 -1.45 -0.62 19.31
N ARG A 45 -2.04 0.30 20.07
CA ARG A 45 -3.20 1.08 19.62
C ARG A 45 -2.89 1.92 18.38
N GLY A 46 -1.71 2.55 18.34
CA GLY A 46 -1.27 3.30 17.16
C GLY A 46 -1.22 2.44 15.90
N ARG A 47 -0.69 1.21 16.00
CA ARG A 47 -0.69 0.25 14.88
C ARG A 47 -2.09 -0.19 14.47
N GLU A 48 -2.98 -0.45 15.42
CA GLU A 48 -4.37 -0.83 15.14
C GLU A 48 -5.15 0.31 14.46
N GLU A 49 -4.92 1.56 14.90
CA GLU A 49 -5.53 2.76 14.31
C GLU A 49 -5.05 3.00 12.87
N GLU A 50 -3.76 2.83 12.62
CA GLU A 50 -3.13 2.93 11.31
C GLU A 50 -3.62 1.81 10.36
N GLU A 51 -3.65 0.57 10.82
CA GLU A 51 -4.21 -0.55 10.05
C GLU A 51 -5.69 -0.28 9.69
N ALA A 52 -6.48 0.19 10.66
CA ALA A 52 -7.87 0.56 10.41
C ALA A 52 -8.00 1.72 9.41
N MET A 53 -7.08 2.68 9.41
CA MET A 53 -7.03 3.75 8.40
C MET A 53 -6.78 3.18 7.00
N PHE A 54 -5.79 2.31 6.84
CA PHE A 54 -5.47 1.70 5.55
C PHE A 54 -6.63 0.85 5.01
N VAL A 55 -7.30 0.10 5.89
CA VAL A 55 -8.52 -0.65 5.52
C VAL A 55 -9.61 0.30 5.00
N ARG A 56 -9.88 1.41 5.70
CA ARG A 56 -10.87 2.41 5.25
C ARG A 56 -10.47 3.05 3.90
N LEU A 57 -9.18 3.34 3.72
CA LEU A 57 -8.66 3.90 2.47
C LEU A 57 -8.87 2.94 1.30
N GLY A 58 -8.51 1.66 1.47
CA GLY A 58 -8.72 0.61 0.46
C GLY A 58 -10.20 0.43 0.10
N GLN A 59 -11.09 0.46 1.10
CA GLN A 59 -12.54 0.40 0.88
C GLN A 59 -13.07 1.60 0.10
N SER A 60 -12.58 2.82 0.39
CA SER A 60 -12.95 4.03 -0.33
C SER A 60 -12.52 3.99 -1.80
N PHE A 61 -11.30 3.49 -2.04
CA PHE A 61 -10.78 3.24 -3.38
C PHE A 61 -11.68 2.24 -4.13
N ASP A 62 -11.94 1.06 -3.56
CA ASP A 62 -12.75 0.02 -4.19
C ASP A 62 -14.17 0.53 -4.53
N ARG A 63 -14.78 1.30 -3.63
CA ARG A 63 -16.08 1.95 -3.86
C ARG A 63 -16.03 2.92 -5.03
N THR A 64 -14.99 3.75 -5.10
CA THR A 64 -14.84 4.75 -6.16
C THR A 64 -14.63 4.08 -7.51
N ILE A 65 -13.75 3.09 -7.61
CA ILE A 65 -13.52 2.33 -8.84
C ILE A 65 -14.81 1.64 -9.30
N SER A 66 -15.51 0.96 -8.39
CA SER A 66 -16.75 0.25 -8.74
C SER A 66 -17.84 1.22 -9.24
N ARG A 67 -17.96 2.40 -8.62
CA ARG A 67 -18.87 3.47 -9.09
C ARG A 67 -18.48 3.96 -10.48
N CYS A 68 -17.19 4.17 -10.76
CA CYS A 68 -16.71 4.61 -12.06
C CYS A 68 -16.99 3.57 -13.14
N GLU A 69 -16.77 2.29 -12.85
CA GLU A 69 -17.06 1.20 -13.77
C GLU A 69 -18.56 1.12 -14.10
N GLN A 70 -19.42 1.23 -13.08
CA GLN A 70 -20.87 1.28 -13.30
C GLN A 70 -21.28 2.48 -14.16
N ARG A 71 -20.70 3.66 -13.87
CA ARG A 71 -21.03 4.89 -14.59
C ARG A 71 -20.68 4.80 -16.07
N ILE A 72 -19.55 4.18 -16.43
CA ILE A 72 -19.14 4.04 -17.85
C ILE A 72 -20.24 3.36 -18.67
N GLY A 73 -20.94 2.36 -18.12
CA GLY A 73 -22.07 1.70 -18.79
C GLY A 73 -23.33 2.58 -18.95
N GLN A 74 -23.38 3.74 -18.30
CA GLN A 74 -24.50 4.70 -18.37
C GLN A 74 -24.14 5.94 -19.19
N VAL A 75 -22.89 6.10 -19.61
CA VAL A 75 -22.44 7.25 -20.40
C VAL A 75 -22.89 7.07 -21.85
N PRO A 76 -23.45 8.12 -22.50
CA PRO A 76 -23.80 8.07 -23.92
C PRO A 76 -22.60 7.68 -24.80
N VAL A 77 -22.86 6.89 -25.85
CA VAL A 77 -21.83 6.37 -26.76
C VAL A 77 -21.03 7.50 -27.39
N GLU A 78 -21.66 8.62 -27.71
CA GLU A 78 -21.00 9.79 -28.30
C GLU A 78 -19.91 10.32 -27.36
N THR A 79 -20.21 10.46 -26.06
CA THR A 79 -19.25 10.88 -25.05
C THR A 79 -18.12 9.87 -24.89
N LEU A 80 -18.42 8.57 -24.95
CA LEU A 80 -17.39 7.52 -24.90
C LEU A 80 -16.48 7.56 -26.14
N CYS A 81 -17.00 7.86 -27.32
CA CYS A 81 -16.21 8.05 -28.54
C CYS A 81 -15.28 9.27 -28.43
N TRP A 82 -15.75 10.37 -27.82
CA TRP A 82 -14.89 11.52 -27.53
C TRP A 82 -13.79 11.18 -26.52
N LEU A 83 -14.12 10.45 -25.46
CA LEU A 83 -13.16 10.03 -24.43
C LEU A 83 -12.07 9.08 -24.96
N ALA A 84 -12.42 8.22 -25.91
CA ALA A 84 -11.47 7.31 -26.55
C ALA A 84 -10.52 8.03 -27.54
N SER A 85 -10.85 9.25 -27.95
CA SER A 85 -10.05 9.96 -28.94
C SER A 85 -8.78 10.55 -28.34
N ARG A 86 -7.69 10.46 -29.10
CA ARG A 86 -6.44 11.18 -28.81
C ARG A 86 -6.45 12.59 -29.42
N ASP A 87 -7.33 12.82 -30.41
CA ASP A 87 -7.50 14.11 -31.08
C ASP A 87 -8.71 14.83 -30.47
N PRO A 88 -8.52 16.01 -29.85
CA PRO A 88 -9.62 16.75 -29.22
C PRO A 88 -10.66 17.29 -30.21
N GLY A 89 -10.36 17.34 -31.52
CA GLY A 89 -11.26 17.85 -32.55
C GLY A 89 -12.13 16.77 -33.20
N ARG A 90 -11.87 15.48 -32.94
CA ARG A 90 -12.54 14.39 -33.65
C ARG A 90 -12.88 13.23 -32.69
N PRO A 91 -14.10 12.67 -32.73
CA PRO A 91 -14.42 11.47 -31.96
C PRO A 91 -13.74 10.23 -32.54
N ALA A 92 -13.40 9.28 -31.66
CA ALA A 92 -12.89 7.98 -32.07
C ALA A 92 -14.00 7.14 -32.75
N PRO A 93 -13.64 6.22 -33.66
CA PRO A 93 -14.61 5.34 -34.30
C PRO A 93 -15.16 4.26 -33.35
N GLN A 94 -14.42 3.95 -32.28
CA GLN A 94 -14.80 2.98 -31.25
C GLN A 94 -14.96 3.72 -29.91
N PRO A 95 -16.02 3.42 -29.14
CA PRO A 95 -16.22 4.04 -27.84
C PRO A 95 -15.15 3.60 -26.85
N PHE A 96 -14.89 4.44 -25.84
CA PHE A 96 -14.09 4.05 -24.69
C PHE A 96 -14.80 2.94 -23.92
N GLU A 97 -14.10 1.84 -23.70
CA GLU A 97 -14.62 0.69 -22.96
C GLU A 97 -13.73 0.37 -21.76
N LEU A 98 -14.35 -0.24 -20.75
CA LEU A 98 -13.60 -0.90 -19.69
C LEU A 98 -12.79 -2.04 -20.30
N LYS A 99 -11.55 -2.22 -19.82
CA LYS A 99 -10.74 -3.38 -20.19
C LYS A 99 -11.53 -4.67 -19.91
N GLN A 100 -11.73 -5.47 -20.97
CA GLN A 100 -12.62 -6.64 -20.91
C GLN A 100 -12.08 -7.76 -20.01
N GLU A 101 -10.77 -7.84 -19.81
CA GLU A 101 -10.17 -8.88 -18.97
C GLU A 101 -10.32 -8.56 -17.47
N ALA A 102 -11.31 -9.20 -16.83
CA ALA A 102 -11.58 -9.07 -15.40
C ALA A 102 -10.36 -9.38 -14.52
N ARG A 103 -9.58 -10.41 -14.89
CA ARG A 103 -8.34 -10.78 -14.19
C ARG A 103 -7.32 -9.65 -14.16
N THR A 104 -7.20 -8.90 -15.26
CA THR A 104 -6.31 -7.73 -15.34
C THR A 104 -6.83 -6.61 -14.43
N ARG A 105 -8.13 -6.34 -14.42
CA ARG A 105 -8.74 -5.33 -13.54
C ARG A 105 -8.56 -5.64 -12.06
N GLU A 106 -8.78 -6.88 -11.64
CA GLU A 106 -8.55 -7.31 -10.25
C GLU A 106 -7.08 -7.17 -9.84
N ARG A 107 -6.16 -7.55 -10.73
CA ARG A 107 -4.72 -7.39 -10.50
C ARG A 107 -4.33 -5.93 -10.31
N TYR A 108 -4.84 -5.02 -11.16
CA TYR A 108 -4.60 -3.59 -11.00
C TYR A 108 -5.21 -3.04 -9.71
N ARG A 109 -6.41 -3.47 -9.31
CA ARG A 109 -7.00 -3.08 -8.02
C ARG A 109 -6.15 -3.56 -6.84
N ALA A 110 -5.60 -4.77 -6.91
CA ALA A 110 -4.69 -5.28 -5.87
C ALA A 110 -3.42 -4.43 -5.78
N TYR A 111 -2.78 -4.11 -6.91
CA TYR A 111 -1.60 -3.25 -6.93
C TYR A 111 -1.88 -1.85 -6.41
N TRP A 112 -3.01 -1.25 -6.78
CA TRP A 112 -3.38 0.07 -6.26
C TRP A 112 -3.67 0.07 -4.76
N ARG A 113 -4.33 -0.97 -4.24
CA ARG A 113 -4.51 -1.12 -2.79
C ARG A 113 -3.18 -1.27 -2.07
N GLN A 114 -2.28 -2.07 -2.61
CA GLN A 114 -0.93 -2.22 -2.07
C GLN A 114 -0.18 -0.88 -2.09
N TYR A 115 -0.19 -0.17 -3.22
CA TYR A 115 0.43 1.14 -3.35
C TYR A 115 -0.10 2.15 -2.34
N LEU A 116 -1.42 2.23 -2.16
CA LEU A 116 -2.05 3.15 -1.20
C LEU A 116 -1.69 2.84 0.26
N CYS A 117 -1.38 1.58 0.59
CA CYS A 117 -0.97 1.19 1.94
C CYS A 117 0.53 1.38 2.21
N TYR A 118 1.36 1.51 1.17
CA TYR A 118 2.83 1.56 1.31
C TYR A 118 3.47 2.87 0.84
N CYS A 119 2.78 3.67 0.02
CA CYS A 119 3.35 4.86 -0.62
C CYS A 119 2.63 6.17 -0.27
N VAL A 120 1.60 6.11 0.60
CA VAL A 120 0.89 7.27 1.16
C VAL A 120 1.13 7.29 2.65
#